data_AF-A0A4S8UUV4-F1
#
_entry.id   AF-A0A4S8UUV4-F1
#
_cell.length_a   1.000
_cell.length_b   1.000
_cell.length_c   1.000
_cell.angle_alpha   90.00
_cell.angle_beta   90.00
_cell.angle_gamma   90.00
#
_symmetry.space_group_name_H-M   'P 1'
#
loop_
_entity.id
_entity.type
_entity.pdbx_description
1 polymer ?
#
loop_
_entity_poly.entity_id
_entity_poly.type
_entity_poly.pdbx_seq_one_letter_code
_entity_poly.pdbx_strand_id
1 'polypeptide(L)'
;MAILPTKDYPNIASGGTQGDASKIRVENLIGFARIPLGLAGPLTIHGEHQKNKVYAPLATVEPTLVASCSRGCKAFESSGGIHAVVLSEGMSRAPVFRFASPIDAVSFYRQVPGLEEELRCWAEDTSRFAKLEKVVPHLLGKDVHARFVYTCGDASGQNMSTIATHKACQKLLAARGTELKIIDFQLEGQMASDKKFANIHVYEPRGVQVFAWGVLSDAVCKVVLGNSAARIHGAVMIGQQGAIRAGMMGSNVNVANILAAMFIACGQDAAS
;
A
#
# COMPACT_ATOMS: atom_id res chain seq x y z
N MET A 1 -31.00 -14.34 4.08
CA MET A 1 -29.92 -13.95 5.02
C MET A 1 -30.59 -13.33 6.23
N ALA A 2 -30.66 -14.05 7.34
CA ALA A 2 -31.33 -13.56 8.55
C ALA A 2 -30.42 -12.53 9.21
N ILE A 3 -30.72 -11.25 9.03
CA ILE A 3 -30.08 -10.17 9.77
C ILE A 3 -30.52 -10.37 11.23
N LEU A 4 -29.56 -10.64 12.12
CA LEU A 4 -29.79 -10.77 13.56
C LEU A 4 -30.64 -9.58 14.08
N PRO A 5 -31.48 -9.76 15.11
CA PRO A 5 -32.36 -8.69 15.58
C PRO A 5 -31.52 -7.48 16.00
N THR A 6 -31.55 -6.43 15.18
CA THR A 6 -30.81 -5.17 15.37
C THR A 6 -31.19 -4.41 16.64
N LYS A 7 -32.15 -4.92 17.42
CA LYS A 7 -32.58 -4.36 18.71
C LYS A 7 -31.45 -4.33 19.73
N ASP A 8 -30.54 -5.30 19.68
CA ASP A 8 -29.40 -5.36 20.60
C ASP A 8 -28.24 -4.45 20.18
N TYR A 9 -28.29 -3.89 18.95
CA TYR A 9 -27.21 -3.08 18.36
C TYR A 9 -27.76 -1.80 17.71
N PRO A 10 -28.20 -0.80 18.50
CA PRO A 10 -28.93 0.37 17.99
C PRO A 10 -28.13 1.27 17.03
N ASN A 11 -26.80 1.19 17.07
CA ASN A 11 -25.91 1.98 16.21
C ASN A 11 -25.49 1.25 14.91
N ILE A 12 -25.89 -0.01 14.74
CA ILE A 12 -25.64 -0.77 13.51
C ILE A 12 -26.79 -0.52 12.55
N ALA A 13 -26.45 -0.02 11.36
CA ALA A 13 -27.45 0.19 10.33
C ALA A 13 -27.88 -1.16 9.74
N SER A 14 -29.19 -1.42 9.71
CA SER A 14 -29.80 -2.61 9.10
C SER A 14 -29.63 -2.67 7.57
N GLY A 15 -29.24 -1.56 6.95
CA GLY A 15 -28.91 -1.47 5.54
C GLY A 15 -28.33 -0.10 5.17
N GLY A 16 -27.31 -0.10 4.31
CA GLY A 16 -26.84 1.08 3.58
C GLY A 16 -27.49 1.13 2.21
N THR A 17 -28.07 2.27 1.84
CA THR A 17 -28.86 2.45 0.61
C THR A 17 -28.02 2.42 -0.68
N GLN A 18 -28.64 1.94 -1.77
CA GLN A 18 -28.24 2.00 -3.21
C GLN A 18 -27.11 1.10 -3.76
N GLY A 19 -26.44 0.27 -2.96
CA GLY A 19 -25.46 -0.71 -3.47
C GLY A 19 -26.03 -2.14 -3.62
N ASP A 20 -25.52 -2.91 -4.58
CA ASP A 20 -25.81 -4.34 -4.69
C ASP A 20 -25.15 -5.10 -3.52
N ALA A 21 -25.94 -5.34 -2.47
CA ALA A 21 -25.48 -6.02 -1.27
C ALA A 21 -24.91 -7.42 -1.53
N SER A 22 -25.21 -8.03 -2.69
CA SER A 22 -24.64 -9.33 -3.09
C SER A 22 -23.13 -9.26 -3.36
N LYS A 23 -22.57 -8.07 -3.55
CA LYS A 23 -21.13 -7.85 -3.80
C LYS A 23 -20.30 -7.70 -2.53
N ILE A 24 -20.94 -7.52 -1.38
CA ILE A 24 -20.22 -7.41 -0.10
C ILE A 24 -19.72 -8.81 0.29
N ARG A 25 -18.46 -8.88 0.69
CA ARG A 25 -17.78 -10.11 1.12
C ARG A 25 -17.29 -9.92 2.54
N VAL A 26 -18.09 -10.40 3.50
CA VAL A 26 -17.71 -10.51 4.91
C VAL A 26 -18.54 -11.61 5.56
N GLU A 27 -17.92 -12.40 6.44
CA GLU A 27 -18.58 -13.46 7.19
C GLU A 27 -19.43 -12.87 8.32
N ASN A 28 -20.50 -13.58 8.72
CA ASN A 28 -21.35 -13.20 9.86
C ASN A 28 -21.87 -11.74 9.83
N LEU A 29 -22.25 -11.23 8.65
CA LEU A 29 -22.74 -9.85 8.49
C LEU A 29 -24.02 -9.59 9.30
N ILE A 30 -23.97 -8.58 10.16
CA ILE A 30 -25.10 -8.12 11.00
C ILE A 30 -25.62 -6.73 10.65
N GLY A 31 -24.95 -6.03 9.74
CA GLY A 31 -25.29 -4.67 9.31
C GLY A 31 -24.03 -3.83 9.03
N PHE A 32 -24.15 -2.50 9.10
CA PHE A 32 -23.09 -1.58 8.70
C PHE A 32 -22.76 -0.52 9.77
N ALA A 33 -21.48 -0.22 9.92
CA ALA A 33 -21.03 0.97 10.63
C ALA A 33 -21.26 2.21 9.76
N ARG A 34 -21.71 3.31 10.38
CA ARG A 34 -21.87 4.61 9.72
C ARG A 34 -20.66 5.50 10.05
N ILE A 35 -19.95 5.94 9.03
CA ILE A 35 -18.80 6.83 9.16
C ILE A 35 -19.12 8.13 8.40
N PRO A 36 -18.98 9.31 9.03
CA PRO A 36 -19.17 10.59 8.34
C PRO A 36 -18.22 10.71 7.15
N LEU A 37 -18.74 11.21 6.02
CA LEU A 37 -18.00 11.42 4.78
C LEU A 37 -17.95 12.91 4.44
N GLY A 38 -16.76 13.44 4.19
CA GLY A 38 -16.54 14.79 3.72
C GLY A 38 -15.75 14.82 2.41
N LEU A 39 -15.75 15.97 1.74
CA LEU A 39 -14.92 16.23 0.57
C LEU A 39 -13.89 17.31 0.89
N ALA A 40 -12.62 17.03 0.61
CA ALA A 40 -11.56 18.03 0.63
C ALA A 40 -11.17 18.42 -0.80
N GLY A 41 -11.12 19.73 -1.07
CA GLY A 41 -10.74 20.24 -2.39
C GLY A 41 -11.46 21.53 -2.77
N PRO A 42 -11.38 21.94 -4.06
CA PRO A 42 -10.67 21.23 -5.12
C PRO A 42 -9.14 21.35 -4.99
N LEU A 43 -8.41 20.40 -5.58
CA LEU A 43 -6.97 20.50 -5.82
C LEU A 43 -6.67 20.12 -7.27
N THR A 44 -5.99 21.00 -7.99
CA THR A 44 -5.46 20.70 -9.32
C THR A 44 -4.15 19.90 -9.19
N ILE A 45 -4.11 18.73 -9.81
CA ILE A 45 -2.94 17.85 -9.88
C ILE A 45 -2.45 17.81 -11.33
N HIS A 46 -1.18 18.18 -11.54
CA HIS A 46 -0.46 18.06 -12.79
C HIS A 46 0.33 16.75 -12.78
N GLY A 47 -0.21 15.72 -13.45
CA GLY A 47 0.49 14.48 -13.74
C GLY A 47 1.35 14.58 -15.00
N GLU A 48 2.06 13.50 -15.35
CA GLU A 48 2.92 13.45 -16.53
C GLU A 48 2.16 13.67 -17.85
N HIS A 49 0.92 13.17 -17.92
CA HIS A 49 0.12 13.17 -19.15
C HIS A 49 -1.25 13.83 -18.99
N GLN A 50 -1.60 14.27 -17.78
CA GLN A 50 -2.94 14.78 -17.48
C GLN A 50 -2.93 15.84 -16.39
N LYS A 51 -3.88 16.77 -16.49
CA LYS A 51 -4.14 17.79 -15.48
C LYS A 51 -5.57 17.62 -14.99
N ASN A 52 -5.73 17.21 -13.74
CA ASN A 52 -7.03 16.88 -13.16
C ASN A 52 -7.32 17.75 -11.94
N LYS A 53 -8.53 18.30 -11.89
CA LYS A 53 -9.04 18.99 -10.71
C LYS A 53 -9.89 18.01 -9.90
N VAL A 54 -9.43 17.66 -8.70
CA VAL A 54 -10.01 16.57 -7.92
C VAL A 54 -10.55 17.04 -6.58
N TYR A 55 -11.49 16.28 -6.04
CA TYR A 55 -11.95 16.36 -4.66
C TYR A 55 -11.65 15.02 -3.99
N ALA A 56 -10.98 15.03 -2.84
CA ALA A 56 -10.68 13.84 -2.08
C ALA A 56 -11.84 13.51 -1.13
N PRO A 57 -12.48 12.33 -1.26
CA PRO A 57 -13.44 11.87 -0.27
C PRO A 57 -12.70 11.37 0.98
N LEU A 58 -13.17 11.77 2.16
CA LEU A 58 -12.57 11.46 3.45
C LEU A 58 -13.64 10.95 4.41
N ALA A 59 -13.56 9.66 4.76
CA ALA A 59 -14.44 9.04 5.75
C ALA A 59 -13.76 9.05 7.12
N THR A 60 -14.22 9.88 8.05
CA THR A 60 -13.55 10.09 9.34
C THR A 60 -14.51 10.53 10.44
N VAL A 61 -14.17 10.19 11.67
CA VAL A 61 -14.79 10.74 12.89
C VAL A 61 -13.88 11.74 13.59
N GLU A 62 -12.64 11.93 13.11
CA GLU A 62 -11.72 12.92 13.65
C GLU A 62 -12.21 14.33 13.25
N PRO A 63 -12.54 15.19 14.23
CA PRO A 63 -12.98 16.53 13.92
C PRO A 63 -11.86 17.30 13.22
N THR A 64 -12.23 18.25 12.37
CA THR A 64 -11.30 19.15 11.65
C THR A 64 -10.39 18.53 10.58
N LEU A 65 -10.28 17.20 10.46
CA LEU A 65 -9.41 16.56 9.46
C LEU A 65 -9.75 17.02 8.03
N VAL A 66 -11.03 16.96 7.65
CA VAL A 66 -11.51 17.39 6.32
C VAL A 66 -11.25 18.88 6.09
N ALA A 67 -11.51 19.72 7.10
CA ALA A 67 -11.29 21.15 7.01
C ALA A 67 -9.80 21.51 6.86
N SER A 68 -8.92 20.81 7.60
CA SER A 68 -7.47 20.96 7.52
C SER A 68 -6.95 20.56 6.14
N CYS A 69 -7.38 19.40 5.62
CA CYS A 69 -7.04 18.94 4.27
C CYS A 69 -7.54 19.93 3.19
N SER A 70 -8.77 20.43 3.33
CA SER A 70 -9.34 21.45 2.42
C SER A 70 -8.56 22.76 2.43
N ARG A 71 -8.07 23.19 3.60
CA ARG A 71 -7.22 24.37 3.72
C ARG A 71 -5.88 24.19 3.02
N GLY A 72 -5.28 23.00 3.10
CA GLY A 72 -4.09 22.62 2.32
C GLY A 72 -4.37 22.67 0.81
N CYS A 73 -5.48 22.08 0.36
CA CYS A 73 -5.92 22.13 -1.04
C CYS A 73 -6.08 23.57 -1.51
N LYS A 74 -6.74 24.43 -0.73
CA LYS A 74 -6.93 25.85 -1.05
C LYS A 74 -5.59 26.59 -1.20
N ALA A 75 -4.59 26.30 -0.36
CA ALA A 75 -3.29 26.95 -0.43
C ALA A 75 -2.56 26.58 -1.74
N PHE A 76 -2.52 25.30 -2.09
CA PHE A 76 -1.87 24.85 -3.33
C PHE A 76 -2.66 25.25 -4.58
N GLU A 77 -3.99 25.19 -4.55
CA GLU A 77 -4.84 25.66 -5.66
C GLU A 77 -4.63 27.15 -5.94
N SER A 78 -4.49 27.97 -4.89
CA SER A 78 -4.12 29.40 -5.01
C SER A 78 -2.73 29.62 -5.61
N SER A 79 -1.91 28.56 -5.67
CA SER A 79 -0.55 28.56 -6.23
C SER A 79 -0.47 27.75 -7.54
N GLY A 80 -1.61 27.44 -8.17
CA GLY A 80 -1.66 26.75 -9.45
C GLY A 80 -1.76 25.22 -9.37
N GLY A 81 -1.86 24.64 -8.17
CA GLY A 81 -1.97 23.19 -7.94
C GLY A 81 -0.67 22.55 -7.46
N ILE A 82 -0.62 21.21 -7.54
CA ILE A 82 0.58 20.40 -7.26
C ILE A 82 0.94 19.55 -8.47
N HIS A 83 2.20 19.13 -8.55
CA HIS A 83 2.66 18.11 -9.46
C HIS A 83 2.71 16.75 -8.75
N ALA A 84 2.45 15.67 -9.48
CA ALA A 84 2.62 14.33 -8.98
C ALA A 84 3.05 13.38 -10.10
N VAL A 85 4.00 12.49 -9.82
CA VAL A 85 4.49 11.46 -10.74
C VAL A 85 4.53 10.10 -10.05
N VAL A 86 4.26 9.04 -10.81
CA VAL A 86 4.42 7.66 -10.35
C VAL A 86 5.83 7.21 -10.68
N LEU A 87 6.63 6.89 -9.67
CA LEU A 87 8.03 6.50 -9.84
C LEU A 87 8.18 5.00 -10.11
N SER A 88 7.40 4.19 -9.39
CA SER A 88 7.45 2.75 -9.50
C SER A 88 6.18 2.11 -8.94
N GLU A 89 5.88 0.90 -9.41
CA GLU A 89 4.81 0.06 -8.91
C GLU A 89 5.37 -1.34 -8.64
N GLY A 90 4.93 -1.97 -7.56
CA GLY A 90 5.27 -3.36 -7.29
C GLY A 90 4.49 -3.92 -6.13
N MET A 91 3.70 -4.98 -6.36
CA MET A 91 3.11 -5.78 -5.29
C MET A 91 4.00 -6.99 -5.01
N SER A 92 4.45 -7.12 -3.77
CA SER A 92 5.41 -8.15 -3.39
C SER A 92 4.78 -9.32 -2.62
N ARG A 93 5.28 -10.54 -2.88
CA ARG A 93 5.08 -11.72 -2.02
C ARG A 93 6.42 -12.41 -1.77
N ALA A 94 6.66 -12.90 -0.56
CA ALA A 94 7.97 -13.43 -0.18
C ALA A 94 7.88 -14.83 0.43
N PRO A 95 7.80 -15.89 -0.38
CA PRO A 95 7.93 -17.26 0.08
C PRO A 95 9.30 -17.55 0.68
N VAL A 96 9.34 -18.54 1.56
CA VAL A 96 10.55 -19.07 2.20
C VAL A 96 10.74 -20.50 1.74
N PHE A 97 11.89 -20.78 1.11
CA PHE A 97 12.32 -22.14 0.78
C PHE A 97 13.24 -22.66 1.88
N ARG A 98 12.98 -23.88 2.36
CA ARG A 98 13.74 -24.48 3.46
C ARG A 98 14.71 -25.55 2.97
N PHE A 99 15.90 -25.57 3.56
CA PHE A 99 16.96 -26.51 3.23
C PHE A 99 17.46 -27.24 4.47
N ALA A 100 18.14 -28.37 4.24
CA ALA A 100 18.74 -29.18 5.31
C ALA A 100 20.00 -28.52 5.89
N SER A 101 20.71 -27.74 5.08
CA SER A 101 21.96 -27.07 5.47
C SER A 101 22.07 -25.67 4.87
N PRO A 102 22.83 -24.75 5.52
CA PRO A 102 23.15 -23.45 4.92
C PRO A 102 23.88 -23.56 3.56
N ILE A 103 24.64 -24.63 3.33
CA ILE A 103 25.35 -24.85 2.06
C ILE A 103 24.36 -25.04 0.91
N ASP A 104 23.32 -25.84 1.13
CA ASP A 104 22.27 -26.05 0.14
C ASP A 104 21.46 -24.76 -0.09
N ALA A 105 21.18 -24.01 0.96
CA ALA A 105 20.52 -22.71 0.86
C ALA A 105 21.34 -21.68 0.07
N VAL A 106 22.67 -21.62 0.27
CA VAL A 106 23.59 -20.79 -0.53
C VAL A 106 23.58 -21.22 -2.00
N SER A 107 23.57 -22.53 -2.26
CA SER A 107 23.49 -23.07 -3.61
C SER A 107 22.22 -22.62 -4.32
N PHE A 108 21.06 -22.73 -3.66
CA PHE A 108 19.79 -22.25 -4.20
C PHE A 108 19.78 -20.73 -4.38
N TYR A 109 20.21 -19.95 -3.38
CA TYR A 109 20.28 -18.49 -3.44
C TYR A 109 21.00 -17.99 -4.70
N ARG A 110 22.13 -18.62 -5.07
CA ARG A 110 22.92 -18.25 -6.26
C ARG A 110 22.24 -18.63 -7.57
N GLN A 111 21.34 -19.61 -7.56
CA GLN A 111 20.65 -20.10 -8.75
C GLN A 111 19.34 -19.35 -9.03
N VAL A 112 18.72 -18.71 -8.03
CA VAL A 112 17.44 -17.98 -8.19
C VAL A 112 17.42 -17.01 -9.40
N PRO A 113 18.45 -16.19 -9.67
CA PRO A 113 18.46 -15.33 -10.85
C PRO A 113 18.33 -16.10 -12.18
N GLY A 114 18.88 -17.32 -12.25
CA GLY A 114 18.76 -18.19 -13.43
C GLY A 114 17.40 -18.88 -13.57
N LEU A 115 16.56 -18.84 -12.53
CA LEU A 115 15.23 -19.44 -12.51
C LEU A 115 14.12 -18.43 -12.85
N GLU A 116 14.45 -17.14 -13.01
CA GLU A 116 13.45 -16.07 -13.10
C GLU A 116 12.47 -16.27 -14.26
N GLU A 117 12.94 -16.67 -15.45
CA GLU A 117 12.08 -16.89 -16.61
C GLU A 117 11.12 -18.09 -16.44
N GLU A 118 11.56 -19.15 -15.79
CA GLU A 118 10.68 -20.30 -15.47
C GLU A 118 9.62 -19.90 -14.43
N LEU A 119 10.05 -19.19 -13.38
CA LEU A 119 9.16 -18.68 -12.34
C LEU A 119 8.14 -17.69 -12.93
N ARG A 120 8.57 -16.81 -13.83
CA ARG A 120 7.74 -15.87 -14.58
C ARG A 120 6.69 -16.63 -15.39
N CYS A 121 7.11 -17.59 -16.21
CA CYS A 121 6.20 -18.43 -17.01
C CYS A 121 5.11 -19.09 -16.14
N TRP A 122 5.49 -19.70 -15.01
CA TRP A 122 4.52 -20.36 -14.13
C TRP A 122 3.62 -19.40 -13.35
N ALA A 123 4.16 -18.26 -12.91
CA ALA A 123 3.42 -17.27 -12.15
C ALA A 123 2.38 -16.55 -13.02
N GLU A 124 2.78 -16.09 -14.21
CA GLU A 124 1.92 -15.32 -15.12
C GLU A 124 0.80 -16.18 -15.75
N ASP A 125 0.95 -17.51 -15.77
CA ASP A 125 -0.11 -18.45 -16.16
C ASP A 125 -1.29 -18.48 -15.16
N THR A 126 -1.26 -17.68 -14.08
CA THR A 126 -2.41 -17.52 -13.17
C THR A 126 -3.32 -16.34 -13.53
N SER A 127 -2.80 -15.35 -14.24
CA SER A 127 -3.50 -14.10 -14.49
C SER A 127 -2.83 -13.33 -15.61
N ARG A 128 -3.62 -12.84 -16.56
CA ARG A 128 -3.13 -11.92 -17.61
C ARG A 128 -2.56 -10.60 -17.07
N PHE A 129 -2.93 -10.23 -15.84
CA PHE A 129 -2.54 -8.97 -15.20
C PHE A 129 -1.34 -9.11 -14.26
N ALA A 130 -1.04 -10.32 -13.77
CA ALA A 130 0.13 -10.53 -12.92
C ALA A 130 1.34 -10.61 -13.83
N LYS A 131 2.24 -9.61 -13.76
CA LYS A 131 3.52 -9.65 -14.46
C LYS A 131 4.64 -9.67 -13.44
N LEU A 132 5.46 -10.72 -13.46
CA LEU A 132 6.51 -10.91 -12.47
C LEU A 132 7.68 -10.01 -12.83
N GLU A 133 7.88 -8.87 -12.18
CA GLU A 133 8.98 -7.96 -12.55
C GLU A 133 10.36 -8.55 -12.22
N LYS A 134 10.50 -9.11 -11.01
CA LYS A 134 11.77 -9.67 -10.52
C LYS A 134 11.58 -10.63 -9.35
N VAL A 135 12.57 -11.48 -9.10
CA VAL A 135 12.67 -12.30 -7.89
C VAL A 135 13.98 -12.01 -7.16
N VAL A 136 13.90 -11.45 -5.96
CA VAL A 136 15.07 -11.08 -5.15
C VAL A 136 15.26 -12.09 -4.02
N PRO A 137 16.30 -12.95 -4.05
CA PRO A 137 16.56 -13.89 -2.96
C PRO A 137 17.25 -13.19 -1.78
N HIS A 138 16.92 -13.63 -0.56
CA HIS A 138 17.56 -13.24 0.69
C HIS A 138 17.85 -14.50 1.50
N LEU A 139 19.13 -14.74 1.81
CA LEU A 139 19.57 -15.91 2.56
C LEU A 139 19.53 -15.62 4.07
N LEU A 140 18.78 -16.41 4.83
CA LEU A 140 18.67 -16.32 6.29
C LEU A 140 18.94 -17.70 6.90
N GLY A 141 20.17 -17.91 7.36
CA GLY A 141 20.60 -19.20 7.90
C GLY A 141 20.54 -20.30 6.85
N LYS A 142 19.62 -21.26 7.05
CA LYS A 142 19.39 -22.39 6.14
C LYS A 142 18.13 -22.23 5.28
N ASP A 143 17.52 -21.05 5.27
CA ASP A 143 16.30 -20.76 4.56
C ASP A 143 16.53 -19.59 3.58
N VAL A 144 15.84 -19.59 2.44
CA VAL A 144 15.92 -18.53 1.43
C VAL A 144 14.56 -17.89 1.24
N HIS A 145 14.47 -16.61 1.61
CA HIS A 145 13.30 -15.78 1.35
C HIS A 145 13.42 -15.22 -0.07
N ALA A 146 12.58 -15.67 -0.99
CA ALA A 146 12.56 -15.17 -2.35
C ALA A 146 11.44 -14.14 -2.48
N ARG A 147 11.77 -12.86 -2.64
CA ARG A 147 10.81 -11.76 -2.78
C ARG A 147 10.43 -11.61 -4.24
N PHE A 148 9.25 -12.11 -4.61
CA PHE A 148 8.62 -11.93 -5.91
C PHE A 148 7.95 -10.57 -5.94
N VAL A 149 8.21 -9.79 -6.99
CA VAL A 149 7.61 -8.46 -7.20
C VAL A 149 6.82 -8.49 -8.48
N TYR A 150 5.56 -8.06 -8.44
CA TYR A 150 4.65 -8.08 -9.58
C TYR A 150 4.09 -6.69 -9.89
N THR A 151 3.80 -6.41 -11.16
CA THR A 151 2.72 -5.46 -11.50
C THR A 151 1.39 -6.22 -11.57
N CYS A 152 0.28 -5.55 -11.26
CA CYS A 152 -1.03 -6.19 -11.10
C CYS A 152 -2.18 -5.47 -11.85
N GLY A 153 -1.84 -4.57 -12.79
CA GLY A 153 -2.80 -3.66 -13.40
C GLY A 153 -3.46 -2.76 -12.36
N ASP A 154 -4.75 -2.46 -12.51
CA ASP A 154 -5.47 -1.56 -11.58
C ASP A 154 -5.83 -2.20 -10.23
N ALA A 155 -5.51 -3.49 -10.03
CA ALA A 155 -5.79 -4.18 -8.77
C ALA A 155 -4.67 -3.93 -7.75
N SER A 156 -5.03 -3.81 -6.47
CA SER A 156 -4.04 -3.79 -5.37
C SER A 156 -3.11 -5.02 -5.38
N GLY A 157 -3.55 -6.15 -5.95
CA GLY A 157 -2.65 -7.25 -6.29
C GLY A 157 -2.33 -8.24 -5.16
N GLN A 158 -2.85 -8.06 -3.94
CA GLN A 158 -2.55 -8.95 -2.80
C GLN A 158 -2.91 -10.42 -3.08
N ASN A 159 -4.13 -10.68 -3.54
CA ASN A 159 -4.57 -12.05 -3.88
C ASN A 159 -3.90 -12.57 -5.14
N MET A 160 -3.71 -11.70 -6.13
CA MET A 160 -3.12 -12.06 -7.42
C MET A 160 -1.66 -12.52 -7.24
N SER A 161 -0.84 -11.74 -6.53
CA SER A 161 0.55 -12.09 -6.19
C SER A 161 0.63 -13.36 -5.34
N THR A 162 -0.32 -13.58 -4.43
CA THR A 162 -0.39 -14.80 -3.61
C THR A 162 -0.61 -16.04 -4.47
N ILE A 163 -1.60 -16.02 -5.36
CA ILE A 163 -1.92 -17.14 -6.25
C ILE A 163 -0.78 -17.40 -7.24
N ALA A 164 -0.26 -16.35 -7.87
CA ALA A 164 0.84 -16.43 -8.83
C ALA A 164 2.09 -17.04 -8.19
N THR A 165 2.49 -16.53 -7.02
CA THR A 165 3.67 -17.03 -6.30
C THR A 165 3.47 -18.46 -5.81
N HIS A 166 2.28 -18.81 -5.32
CA HIS A 166 2.00 -20.17 -4.88
C HIS A 166 2.14 -21.18 -6.03
N LYS A 167 1.56 -20.87 -7.21
CA LYS A 167 1.68 -21.73 -8.39
C LYS A 167 3.14 -21.86 -8.85
N ALA A 168 3.89 -20.76 -8.89
CA ALA A 168 5.31 -20.78 -9.25
C ALA A 168 6.14 -21.64 -8.29
N CYS A 169 5.93 -21.51 -6.97
CA CYS A 169 6.61 -22.34 -5.98
C CYS A 169 6.26 -23.83 -6.09
N GLN A 170 4.98 -24.17 -6.31
CA GLN A 170 4.55 -25.56 -6.51
C GLN A 170 5.19 -26.16 -7.76
N LYS A 171 5.24 -25.42 -8.88
CA LYS A 171 5.86 -25.86 -10.13
C LYS A 171 7.37 -26.01 -9.97
N LEU A 172 8.04 -25.09 -9.28
CA LEU A 172 9.47 -25.19 -8.97
C LEU A 172 9.79 -26.45 -8.16
N LEU A 173 9.01 -26.69 -7.10
CA LEU A 173 9.20 -27.87 -6.24
C LEU A 173 8.98 -29.17 -7.02
N ALA A 174 7.96 -29.22 -7.88
CA ALA A 174 7.67 -30.39 -8.70
C ALA A 174 8.73 -30.64 -9.80
N ALA A 175 9.23 -29.59 -10.46
CA ALA A 175 10.14 -29.70 -11.59
C ALA A 175 11.61 -29.87 -11.15
N ARG A 176 12.03 -29.16 -10.10
CA ARG A 176 13.44 -29.04 -9.69
C ARG A 176 13.68 -29.24 -8.19
N GLY A 177 12.66 -29.59 -7.39
CA GLY A 177 12.78 -29.65 -5.93
C GLY A 177 13.90 -30.56 -5.44
N THR A 178 14.03 -31.76 -6.01
CA THR A 178 15.09 -32.72 -5.67
C THR A 178 16.48 -32.24 -6.11
N GLU A 179 16.60 -31.69 -7.33
CA GLU A 179 17.85 -31.13 -7.87
C GLU A 179 18.36 -29.97 -6.99
N LEU A 180 17.45 -29.06 -6.63
CA LEU A 180 17.73 -27.88 -5.82
C LEU A 180 17.74 -28.18 -4.31
N LYS A 181 17.48 -29.43 -3.91
CA LYS A 181 17.40 -29.88 -2.51
C LYS A 181 16.43 -29.06 -1.63
N ILE A 182 15.35 -28.58 -2.23
CA ILE A 182 14.29 -27.87 -1.50
C ILE A 182 13.50 -28.90 -0.69
N ILE A 183 13.42 -28.72 0.63
CA ILE A 183 12.60 -29.59 1.49
C ILE A 183 11.12 -29.27 1.27
N ASP A 184 10.77 -27.99 1.38
CA ASP A 184 9.45 -27.44 1.10
C ASP A 184 9.51 -25.90 1.03
N PHE A 185 8.34 -25.26 0.96
CA PHE A 185 8.22 -23.81 1.05
C PHE A 185 7.04 -23.36 1.91
N GLN A 186 7.19 -22.19 2.52
CA GLN A 186 6.11 -21.43 3.15
C GLN A 186 5.82 -20.19 2.30
N LEU A 187 4.55 -19.89 2.01
CA LEU A 187 4.20 -18.84 1.04
C LEU A 187 4.52 -17.40 1.51
N GLU A 188 4.57 -17.16 2.82
CA GLU A 188 4.88 -15.86 3.40
C GLU A 188 5.88 -15.98 4.55
N GLY A 189 7.05 -15.34 4.37
CA GLY A 189 8.15 -15.26 5.34
C GLY A 189 8.25 -13.94 6.09
N GLN A 190 7.19 -13.13 6.13
CA GLN A 190 7.14 -11.74 6.62
C GLN A 190 7.98 -10.71 5.85
N MET A 191 8.75 -11.12 4.84
CA MET A 191 9.59 -10.23 4.03
C MET A 191 8.81 -9.54 2.89
N ALA A 192 7.58 -9.98 2.59
CA ALA A 192 6.65 -9.13 1.84
C ALA A 192 6.23 -7.94 2.71
N SER A 193 6.20 -8.15 4.04
CA SER A 193 5.87 -7.17 5.07
C SER A 193 4.51 -6.52 4.87
N ASP A 194 3.50 -7.37 4.64
CA ASP A 194 2.13 -6.98 4.36
C ASP A 194 1.37 -6.57 5.64
N LYS A 195 0.88 -5.32 5.71
CA LYS A 195 0.18 -4.77 6.89
C LYS A 195 1.04 -4.70 8.15
N LYS A 196 2.35 -4.58 7.98
CA LYS A 196 3.29 -4.29 9.07
C LYS A 196 4.20 -3.15 8.66
N PHE A 197 4.58 -2.38 9.65
CA PHE A 197 5.68 -1.45 9.47
C PHE A 197 6.97 -2.24 9.13
N ALA A 198 7.63 -1.88 8.03
CA ALA A 198 8.90 -2.48 7.63
C ALA A 198 9.77 -1.47 6.87
N ASN A 199 11.06 -1.44 7.22
CA ASN A 199 12.02 -0.52 6.62
C ASN A 199 12.24 -0.75 5.12
N ILE A 200 12.00 -1.97 4.62
CA ILE A 200 12.12 -2.29 3.19
C ILE A 200 11.24 -1.39 2.33
N HIS A 201 10.06 -0.99 2.83
CA HIS A 201 9.12 -0.13 2.11
C HIS A 201 9.58 1.33 1.97
N VAL A 202 10.67 1.72 2.64
CA VAL A 202 11.27 3.06 2.50
C VAL A 202 12.06 3.17 1.20
N TYR A 203 12.66 2.08 0.73
CA TYR A 203 13.54 2.08 -0.44
C TYR A 203 13.10 1.12 -1.56
N GLU A 204 12.19 0.18 -1.28
CA GLU A 204 11.49 -0.62 -2.28
C GLU A 204 9.99 -0.36 -2.22
N PRO A 205 9.33 -0.07 -3.35
CA PRO A 205 7.88 0.10 -3.36
C PRO A 205 7.16 -1.19 -2.93
N ARG A 206 6.06 -1.03 -2.20
CA ARG A 206 4.99 -2.02 -2.10
C ARG A 206 3.66 -1.35 -2.39
N GLY A 207 3.06 -1.64 -3.53
CA GLY A 207 2.00 -0.83 -4.12
C GLY A 207 2.61 0.20 -5.07
N VAL A 208 2.21 1.47 -4.94
CA VAL A 208 2.63 2.54 -5.85
C VAL A 208 3.50 3.55 -5.12
N GLN A 209 4.68 3.84 -5.66
CA GLN A 209 5.54 4.93 -5.20
C GLN A 209 5.20 6.22 -5.96
N VAL A 210 4.76 7.24 -5.23
CA VAL A 210 4.39 8.54 -5.80
C VAL A 210 5.31 9.62 -5.27
N PHE A 211 5.76 10.51 -6.15
CA PHE A 211 6.46 11.74 -5.78
C PHE A 211 5.59 12.94 -6.13
N ALA A 212 5.34 13.83 -5.17
CA ALA A 212 4.49 15.00 -5.34
C ALA A 212 5.13 16.25 -4.74
N TRP A 213 4.95 17.39 -5.42
CA TRP A 213 5.51 18.67 -4.99
C TRP A 213 4.67 19.86 -5.45
N GLY A 214 4.86 21.00 -4.80
CA GLY A 214 4.26 22.27 -5.16
C GLY A 214 5.00 23.41 -4.46
N VAL A 215 4.74 24.64 -4.88
CA VAL A 215 5.38 25.83 -4.30
C VAL A 215 4.30 26.72 -3.71
N LEU A 216 4.49 27.14 -2.46
CA LEU A 216 3.63 28.12 -1.80
C LEU A 216 4.40 29.42 -1.61
N SER A 217 3.82 30.53 -2.06
CA SER A 217 4.37 31.86 -1.76
C SER A 217 4.12 32.23 -0.30
N ASP A 218 4.96 33.11 0.26
CA ASP A 218 4.76 33.62 1.62
C ASP A 218 3.41 34.33 1.79
N ALA A 219 2.92 34.99 0.73
CA ALA A 219 1.59 35.61 0.71
C ALA A 219 0.48 34.57 0.89
N VAL A 220 0.52 33.46 0.15
CA VAL A 220 -0.45 32.37 0.28
C VAL A 220 -0.36 31.73 1.66
N CYS A 221 0.85 31.48 2.17
CA CYS A 221 1.05 30.97 3.51
C CYS A 221 0.41 31.88 4.57
N LYS A 222 0.60 33.20 4.49
CA LYS A 222 0.01 34.14 5.46
C LYS A 222 -1.50 34.18 5.37
N VAL A 223 -2.06 34.27 4.15
CA VAL A 223 -3.49 34.44 3.93
C VAL A 223 -4.28 33.14 4.19
N VAL A 224 -3.78 32.00 3.71
CA VAL A 224 -4.50 30.72 3.76
C VAL A 224 -4.04 29.87 4.94
N LEU A 225 -2.73 29.83 5.21
CA LEU A 225 -2.15 29.04 6.29
C LEU A 225 -1.93 29.85 7.58
N GLY A 226 -2.29 31.14 7.62
CA GLY A 226 -2.22 31.96 8.83
C GLY A 226 -0.80 32.12 9.39
N ASN A 227 0.24 31.86 8.58
CA ASN A 227 1.62 31.90 9.05
C ASN A 227 2.61 32.19 7.91
N SER A 228 3.81 32.69 8.21
CA SER A 228 4.84 32.90 7.18
C SER A 228 5.40 31.57 6.66
N ALA A 229 5.86 31.55 5.42
CA ALA A 229 6.52 30.39 4.84
C ALA A 229 7.76 29.99 5.66
N ALA A 230 8.54 30.98 6.12
CA ALA A 230 9.72 30.78 6.96
C ALA A 230 9.39 30.07 8.28
N ARG A 231 8.28 30.44 8.94
CA ARG A 231 7.87 29.82 10.21
C ARG A 231 7.31 28.41 10.00
N ILE A 232 6.57 28.17 8.92
CA ILE A 232 6.11 26.82 8.55
C ILE A 232 7.31 25.91 8.30
N HIS A 233 8.27 26.36 7.49
CA HIS A 233 9.51 25.62 7.24
C HIS A 233 10.28 25.33 8.54
N GLY A 234 10.48 26.34 9.38
CA GLY A 234 11.15 26.16 10.68
C GLY A 234 10.45 25.12 11.57
N ALA A 235 9.12 25.13 11.63
CA ALA A 235 8.37 24.15 12.41
C ALA A 235 8.54 22.71 11.86
N VAL A 236 8.54 22.53 10.53
CA VAL A 236 8.80 21.23 9.90
C VAL A 236 10.21 20.74 10.23
N MET A 237 11.22 21.61 10.12
CA MET A 237 12.62 21.24 10.42
C MET A 237 12.82 20.87 11.89
N ILE A 238 12.22 21.63 12.82
CA ILE A 238 12.27 21.31 14.26
C ILE A 238 11.59 19.97 14.53
N GLY A 239 10.40 19.75 13.96
CA GLY A 239 9.66 18.49 14.07
C GLY A 239 10.47 17.30 13.56
N GLN A 240 11.18 17.46 12.44
CA GLN A 240 12.04 16.42 11.88
C GLN A 240 13.16 16.00 12.84
N GLN A 241 13.79 16.94 13.55
CA GLN A 241 14.81 16.60 14.56
C GLN A 241 14.22 15.78 15.71
N GLY A 242 13.03 16.16 16.19
CA GLY A 242 12.30 15.39 17.20
C GLY A 242 11.94 13.98 16.72
N ALA A 243 11.47 13.86 15.47
CA ALA A 243 11.10 12.59 14.85
C ALA A 243 12.31 11.64 14.74
N ILE A 244 13.47 12.15 14.31
CA ILE A 244 14.72 11.37 14.26
C ILE A 244 15.09 10.87 15.67
N ARG A 245 15.04 11.74 16.67
CA ARG A 245 15.36 11.36 18.07
C ARG A 245 14.39 10.31 18.62
N ALA A 246 13.13 10.35 18.20
CA ALA A 246 12.11 9.38 18.59
C ALA A 246 12.18 8.06 17.82
N GLY A 247 13.05 7.94 16.79
CA GLY A 247 13.11 6.75 15.94
C GLY A 247 11.92 6.62 14.98
N MET A 248 11.25 7.73 14.66
CA MET A 248 10.16 7.73 13.68
C MET A 248 10.70 7.44 12.28
N MET A 249 9.96 6.62 11.53
CA MET A 249 10.31 6.24 10.19
C MET A 249 9.47 7.04 9.19
N GLY A 250 10.15 7.82 8.35
CA GLY A 250 9.54 8.81 7.48
C GLY A 250 9.40 10.19 8.14
N SER A 251 9.60 11.25 7.35
CA SER A 251 9.41 12.64 7.80
C SER A 251 8.02 13.12 7.40
N ASN A 252 7.06 12.99 8.33
CA ASN A 252 5.68 13.41 8.10
C ASN A 252 5.01 13.85 9.42
N VAL A 253 3.84 14.50 9.31
CA VAL A 253 3.06 14.99 10.46
C VAL A 253 1.89 14.06 10.77
N ASN A 254 1.00 13.83 9.80
CA ASN A 254 -0.24 13.05 10.00
C ASN A 254 -0.72 12.35 8.72
N VAL A 255 0.20 11.84 7.90
CA VAL A 255 -0.13 11.17 6.61
C VAL A 255 -1.10 10.00 6.83
N ALA A 256 -0.94 9.26 7.92
CA ALA A 256 -1.81 8.15 8.28
C ALA A 256 -3.29 8.55 8.41
N ASN A 257 -3.61 9.74 8.94
CA ASN A 257 -5.00 10.18 9.10
C ASN A 257 -5.68 10.39 7.74
N ILE A 258 -4.97 11.02 6.79
CA ILE A 258 -5.50 11.27 5.44
C ILE A 258 -5.64 9.96 4.68
N LEU A 259 -4.61 9.09 4.72
CA LEU A 259 -4.66 7.80 4.04
C LEU A 259 -5.79 6.92 4.59
N ALA A 260 -5.93 6.78 5.91
CA ALA A 260 -7.01 6.00 6.50
C ALA A 260 -8.39 6.52 6.07
N ALA A 261 -8.60 7.83 6.12
CA ALA A 261 -9.88 8.44 5.73
C ALA A 261 -10.20 8.25 4.25
N MET A 262 -9.20 8.38 3.36
CA MET A 262 -9.36 8.12 1.92
C MET A 262 -9.57 6.63 1.64
N PHE A 263 -8.84 5.75 2.32
CA PHE A 263 -8.91 4.31 2.10
C PHE A 263 -10.30 3.77 2.45
N ILE A 264 -10.84 4.18 3.61
CA ILE A 264 -12.20 3.83 4.00
C ILE A 264 -13.22 4.39 2.99
N ALA A 265 -13.08 5.65 2.59
CA ALA A 265 -14.00 6.28 1.65
C ALA A 265 -14.00 5.63 0.26
N CYS A 266 -12.83 5.16 -0.21
CA CYS A 266 -12.63 4.58 -1.53
C CYS A 266 -12.65 3.04 -1.54
N GLY A 267 -13.08 2.40 -0.45
CA GLY A 267 -13.19 0.93 -0.36
C GLY A 267 -11.85 0.19 -0.45
N GLN A 268 -10.75 0.84 -0.07
CA GLN A 268 -9.44 0.21 0.04
C GLN A 268 -9.32 -0.58 1.35
N ASP A 269 -8.32 -1.43 1.45
CA ASP A 269 -7.99 -2.14 2.67
C ASP A 269 -7.31 -1.19 3.67
N ALA A 270 -8.07 -0.66 4.63
CA ALA A 270 -7.62 0.32 5.62
C ALA A 270 -6.49 -0.17 6.55
N ALA A 271 -6.17 -1.46 6.56
CA ALA A 271 -5.04 -2.01 7.33
C ALA A 271 -3.72 -2.04 6.53
N SER A 272 -3.76 -1.70 5.24
CA SER A 272 -2.57 -1.67 4.36
C SER A 272 -1.74 -0.43 4.64
#